data_AF-A0A2E0G735-F1
#
_entry.id   AF-A0A2E0G735-F1
#
_cell.length_a   1.000
_cell.length_b   1.000
_cell.length_c   1.000
_cell.angle_alpha   90.00
_cell.angle_beta   90.00
_cell.angle_gamma   90.00
#
_symmetry.space_group_name_H-M   'P 1'
#
loop_
_entity.id
_entity.type
_entity.pdbx_description
1 polymer ?
#
loop_
_entity_poly.entity_id
_entity_poly.type
_entity_poly.pdbx_seq_one_letter_code
_entity_poly.pdbx_strand_id
1 'polypeptide(L)'
;MMRLIIYITMICFGTWGLLSSFFPAISREIFLGMIFPWIIFLFSVSLTHFFHNKGSLNLTKYFSFAMITKMILYGIIIITIFSFMSFNPIPFIISFTSYFLMLHLTEAYVLKSFINNS
;
A
#
# COMPACT_ATOMS: atom_id res chain seq x y z
N MET A 1 2.50 16.58 -2.48
CA MET A 1 2.26 15.20 -2.93
C MET A 1 3.57 14.38 -2.95
N MET A 2 4.58 14.72 -3.76
CA MET A 2 5.90 14.02 -3.76
C MET A 2 6.55 13.89 -2.37
N ARG A 3 6.53 14.95 -1.55
CA ARG A 3 7.10 14.90 -0.18
C ARG A 3 6.44 13.83 0.70
N LEU A 4 5.11 13.67 0.62
CA LEU A 4 4.37 12.68 1.39
C LEU A 4 4.69 11.27 0.93
N ILE A 5 4.78 11.04 -0.39
CA ILE A 5 5.25 9.77 -0.93
C ILE A 5 6.64 9.44 -0.37
N ILE A 6 7.58 10.37 -0.43
CA ILE A 6 8.94 10.16 0.09
C ILE A 6 8.92 9.78 1.57
N TYR A 7 8.19 10.51 2.42
CA TYR A 7 8.10 10.19 3.84
C TYR A 7 7.48 8.81 4.09
N ILE A 8 6.37 8.48 3.42
CA ILE A 8 5.74 7.15 3.53
C ILE A 8 6.72 6.06 3.08
N THR A 9 7.45 6.27 1.99
CA THR A 9 8.43 5.28 1.49
C THR A 9 9.58 5.09 2.48
N MET A 10 10.10 6.17 3.06
CA MET A 10 11.13 6.10 4.09
C MET A 10 10.63 5.37 5.35
N ILE A 11 9.38 5.61 5.76
CA ILE A 11 8.79 4.91 6.90
C ILE A 11 8.69 3.41 6.59
N CYS A 12 8.13 3.01 5.45
CA CYS A 12 8.00 1.60 5.08
C CYS A 12 9.36 0.87 5.08
N PHE A 13 10.33 1.38 4.32
CA PHE A 13 11.65 0.76 4.24
C PHE A 13 12.42 0.86 5.56
N GLY A 14 12.24 1.93 6.32
CA GLY A 14 12.83 2.11 7.63
C GLY A 14 12.31 1.09 8.65
N THR A 15 10.99 0.92 8.76
CA THR A 15 10.39 -0.05 9.68
C THR A 15 10.70 -1.48 9.27
N TRP A 16 10.69 -1.80 7.97
CA TRP A 16 11.16 -3.09 7.49
C TRP A 16 12.66 -3.32 7.78
N GLY A 17 13.51 -2.34 7.53
CA GLY A 17 14.95 -2.41 7.80
C GLY A 17 15.25 -2.65 9.28
N LEU A 18 14.55 -1.95 10.17
CA LEU A 18 14.65 -2.17 11.61
C LEU A 18 14.20 -3.58 12.00
N LEU A 19 13.02 -4.01 11.55
CA LEU A 19 12.48 -5.34 11.88
C LEU A 19 13.34 -6.48 11.33
N SER A 20 13.92 -6.32 10.14
CA SER A 20 14.80 -7.32 9.54
C SER A 20 16.12 -7.47 10.29
N SER A 21 16.61 -6.41 10.95
CA SER A 21 17.78 -6.49 11.82
C SER A 21 17.52 -7.29 13.10
N PHE A 22 16.32 -7.19 13.69
CA PHE A 22 15.96 -7.95 14.90
C PHE A 22 15.52 -9.38 14.59
N PHE A 23 14.86 -9.59 13.46
CA PHE A 23 14.28 -10.89 13.06
C PHE A 23 14.76 -11.31 11.65
N PRO A 24 16.06 -11.62 11.47
CA PRO A 24 16.64 -11.88 10.16
C PRO A 24 16.01 -13.11 9.47
N ALA A 25 15.65 -14.14 10.23
CA ALA A 25 15.05 -15.37 9.72
C ALA A 25 13.69 -15.16 9.04
N ILE A 26 12.99 -14.07 9.35
CA ILE A 26 11.62 -13.77 8.90
C ILE A 26 11.60 -12.49 8.02
N SER A 27 12.78 -11.92 7.75
CA SER A 27 12.95 -10.66 7.02
C SER A 27 12.30 -10.66 5.63
N ARG A 28 12.32 -11.82 4.95
CA ARG A 28 11.78 -12.00 3.60
C ARG A 28 10.26 -11.93 3.60
N GLU A 29 9.61 -12.57 4.55
CA GLU A 29 8.17 -12.57 4.75
C GLU A 29 7.65 -11.17 5.08
N ILE A 30 8.37 -10.46 5.95
CA ILE A 30 8.02 -9.08 6.30
C ILE A 30 8.18 -8.18 5.07
N PHE A 31 9.26 -8.36 4.29
CA PHE A 31 9.49 -7.60 3.07
C PHE A 31 8.37 -7.81 2.05
N LEU A 32 8.00 -9.07 1.81
CA LEU A 32 6.92 -9.42 0.90
C LEU A 32 5.60 -8.81 1.39
N GLY A 33 5.29 -8.90 2.69
CA GLY A 33 4.11 -8.26 3.26
C GLY A 33 4.07 -6.75 3.04
N MET A 34 5.23 -6.07 3.08
CA MET A 34 5.34 -4.62 2.86
C MET A 34 5.26 -4.22 1.38
N ILE A 35 5.96 -4.94 0.49
CA ILE A 35 6.22 -4.47 -0.87
C ILE A 35 4.94 -4.39 -1.71
N PHE A 36 4.01 -5.35 -1.56
CA PHE A 36 2.78 -5.35 -2.36
C PHE A 36 1.85 -4.18 -2.00
N PRO A 37 1.50 -3.95 -0.72
CA PRO A 37 0.76 -2.75 -0.34
C PRO A 37 1.43 -1.44 -0.79
N TRP A 38 2.75 -1.35 -0.67
CA TRP A 38 3.50 -0.15 -1.02
C TRP A 38 3.47 0.17 -2.52
N ILE A 39 3.65 -0.82 -3.41
CA ILE A 39 3.57 -0.62 -4.87
C ILE A 39 2.18 -0.14 -5.27
N ILE A 40 1.13 -0.78 -4.73
CA ILE A 40 -0.26 -0.44 -5.07
C ILE A 40 -0.60 0.97 -4.57
N PHE A 41 -0.11 1.36 -3.39
CA PHE A 41 -0.24 2.71 -2.86
C PHE A 41 0.42 3.74 -3.79
N LEU A 42 1.67 3.51 -4.21
CA LEU A 42 2.38 4.41 -5.12
C LEU A 42 1.62 4.64 -6.42
N PHE A 43 1.12 3.56 -7.03
CA PHE A 43 0.35 3.62 -8.26
C PHE A 43 -0.93 4.42 -8.06
N SER A 44 -1.67 4.12 -6.99
CA SER A 44 -2.98 4.74 -6.75
C SER A 44 -2.90 6.23 -6.43
N VAL A 45 -1.95 6.63 -5.57
CA VAL A 45 -1.76 8.03 -5.20
C VAL A 45 -1.30 8.84 -6.41
N SER A 46 -0.40 8.29 -7.24
CA SER A 46 0.04 8.93 -8.50
C SER A 46 -1.11 9.14 -9.47
N LEU A 47 -1.96 8.12 -9.64
CA LEU A 47 -3.10 8.17 -10.54
C LEU A 47 -4.17 9.16 -10.04
N THR A 48 -4.41 9.20 -8.73
CA THR A 48 -5.31 10.19 -8.09
C THR A 48 -4.84 11.61 -8.35
N HIS A 49 -3.54 11.89 -8.21
CA HIS A 49 -2.99 13.22 -8.49
C HIS A 49 -3.09 13.59 -9.98
N PHE A 50 -2.86 12.63 -10.88
CA PHE A 50 -3.03 12.85 -12.32
C PHE A 50 -4.48 13.23 -12.68
N PHE A 51 -5.46 12.54 -12.11
CA PHE A 51 -6.88 12.84 -12.34
C PHE A 51 -7.32 14.15 -11.69
N HIS A 52 -6.82 14.47 -10.49
CA HIS A 52 -7.06 15.74 -9.83
C HIS A 52 -6.61 16.92 -10.70
N ASN A 53 -5.38 16.87 -11.24
CA ASN A 53 -4.84 17.96 -12.07
C ASN A 53 -5.58 18.14 -13.41
N LYS A 54 -6.24 17.10 -13.92
CA LYS A 54 -7.04 17.20 -15.15
C LYS A 54 -8.48 17.69 -14.92
N GLY A 55 -8.88 17.93 -13.68
CA GLY A 55 -10.18 18.51 -13.32
C GLY A 55 -11.40 17.67 -13.73
N SER A 56 -11.23 16.38 -14.08
CA SER A 56 -12.19 15.69 -14.94
C SER A 56 -12.99 14.54 -14.31
N LEU A 57 -12.91 14.30 -12.99
CA LEU A 57 -13.60 13.14 -12.41
C LEU A 57 -14.14 13.36 -11.00
N ASN A 58 -15.30 12.76 -10.73
CA ASN A 58 -15.82 12.56 -9.38
C ASN A 58 -14.85 11.66 -8.59
N LEU A 59 -13.88 12.29 -7.93
CA LEU A 59 -12.78 11.66 -7.20
C LEU A 59 -13.27 10.54 -6.26
N THR A 60 -14.40 10.75 -5.58
CA THR A 60 -15.01 9.74 -4.70
C THR A 60 -15.45 8.47 -5.43
N LYS A 61 -16.11 8.60 -6.59
CA LYS A 61 -16.57 7.42 -7.38
C LYS A 61 -15.40 6.63 -7.92
N TYR A 62 -14.39 7.33 -8.44
CA TYR A 62 -13.15 6.72 -8.91
C TYR A 62 -12.43 5.98 -7.78
N PHE A 63 -12.27 6.63 -6.63
CA PHE A 63 -11.60 6.04 -5.48
C PHE A 63 -12.30 4.79 -4.97
N SER A 64 -13.64 4.81 -4.86
CA SER A 64 -14.42 3.63 -4.47
C SER A 64 -14.19 2.46 -5.43
N PHE A 65 -14.20 2.71 -6.74
CA PHE A 65 -13.93 1.67 -7.73
C PHE A 65 -12.49 1.16 -7.63
N ALA A 66 -11.51 2.07 -7.54
CA ALA A 66 -10.10 1.72 -7.37
C ALA A 66 -9.87 0.87 -6.12
N MET A 67 -10.55 1.16 -5.01
CA MET A 67 -10.49 0.37 -3.78
C MET A 67 -10.97 -1.07 -4.00
N ILE A 68 -12.11 -1.26 -4.67
CA ILE A 68 -12.62 -2.61 -4.99
C ILE A 68 -11.61 -3.37 -5.85
N THR A 69 -11.08 -2.74 -6.89
CA THR A 69 -10.08 -3.36 -7.77
C THR A 69 -8.82 -3.77 -6.99
N LYS A 70 -8.35 -2.93 -6.05
CA LYS A 70 -7.20 -3.27 -5.21
C LYS A 70 -7.48 -4.48 -4.32
N MET A 71 -8.65 -4.60 -3.71
CA MET A 71 -8.98 -5.75 -2.87
C MET A 71 -8.94 -7.06 -3.66
N ILE A 72 -9.46 -7.05 -4.89
CA ILE A 72 -9.38 -8.22 -5.79
C ILE A 72 -7.92 -8.54 -6.10
N LEU A 73 -7.12 -7.52 -6.43
CA LEU A 73 -5.70 -7.68 -6.75
C LEU A 73 -4.89 -8.21 -5.56
N TYR A 74 -5.16 -7.74 -4.34
CA TYR A 74 -4.58 -8.29 -3.12
C TYR A 74 -4.95 -9.77 -2.91
N GLY A 75 -6.20 -10.15 -3.16
CA GLY A 75 -6.63 -11.55 -3.10
C GLY A 75 -5.81 -12.44 -4.03
N ILE A 76 -5.64 -12.01 -5.30
CA ILE A 76 -4.82 -12.73 -6.28
C ILE A 76 -3.37 -12.83 -5.83
N ILE A 77 -2.79 -11.74 -5.32
CA ILE A 77 -1.41 -11.70 -4.82
C ILE A 77 -1.23 -12.71 -3.67
N ILE A 78 -2.12 -12.69 -2.68
CA ILE A 78 -2.07 -13.59 -1.53
C ILE A 78 -2.16 -15.05 -1.99
N ILE A 79 -3.16 -15.39 -2.82
CA ILE A 79 -3.32 -16.76 -3.33
C ILE A 79 -2.04 -17.21 -4.05
N THR A 80 -1.46 -16.35 -4.89
CA THR A 80 -0.24 -16.66 -5.64
C THR A 80 0.94 -16.90 -4.70
N ILE A 81 1.15 -16.01 -3.73
CA ILE A 81 2.25 -16.13 -2.76
C ILE A 81 2.13 -17.44 -1.98
N PHE A 82 0.95 -17.74 -1.43
CA PHE A 82 0.72 -18.96 -0.66
C PHE A 82 0.79 -20.24 -1.49
N SER A 83 0.54 -20.16 -2.81
CA SER A 83 0.60 -21.33 -3.70
C SER A 83 2.01 -21.64 -4.18
N PHE A 84 2.85 -20.63 -4.38
CA PHE A 84 4.16 -20.79 -5.04
C PHE A 84 5.37 -20.60 -4.11
N MET A 85 5.21 -19.98 -2.95
CA MET A 85 6.33 -19.69 -2.05
C MET A 85 6.20 -20.51 -0.76
N SER A 86 7.27 -21.22 -0.40
CA SER A 86 7.39 -21.84 0.93
C SER A 86 7.99 -20.82 1.90
N PHE A 87 7.14 -20.25 2.76
CA PHE A 87 7.53 -19.30 3.80
C PHE A 87 6.57 -19.39 4.99
N ASN A 88 6.95 -18.82 6.13
CA ASN A 88 6.10 -18.85 7.32
C ASN A 88 4.92 -17.87 7.14
N PRO A 89 3.65 -18.31 7.16
CA PRO A 89 2.54 -17.45 6.78
C PRO A 89 2.22 -16.36 7.81
N ILE A 90 2.47 -16.63 9.09
CA ILE A 90 2.08 -15.72 10.19
C ILE A 90 2.77 -14.36 10.06
N PRO A 91 4.11 -14.27 9.92
CA PRO A 91 4.76 -12.97 9.82
C PRO A 91 4.41 -12.18 8.56
N PHE A 92 4.18 -12.90 7.44
CA PHE A 92 3.69 -12.28 6.22
C PHE A 92 2.33 -11.63 6.43
N ILE A 93 1.36 -12.36 7.03
CA ILE A 93 0.01 -11.84 7.27
C ILE A 93 0.06 -10.59 8.18
N ILE A 94 0.84 -10.64 9.26
CA ILE A 94 0.97 -9.50 10.19
C ILE A 94 1.60 -8.29 9.49
N SER A 95 2.67 -8.49 8.74
CA SER A 95 3.32 -7.41 7.96
C SER A 95 2.37 -6.85 6.90
N PHE A 96 1.78 -7.73 6.09
CA PHE A 96 0.86 -7.35 5.03
C PHE A 96 -0.31 -6.53 5.54
N THR A 97 -1.01 -7.01 6.58
CA THR A 97 -2.18 -6.35 7.14
C THR A 97 -1.84 -5.00 7.76
N SER A 98 -0.73 -4.89 8.49
CA SER A 98 -0.31 -3.63 9.11
C SER A 98 0.04 -2.56 8.07
N TYR A 99 0.86 -2.88 7.06
CA TYR A 99 1.19 -1.94 5.99
C TYR A 99 -0.02 -1.63 5.11
N PHE A 100 -0.83 -2.63 4.77
CA PHE A 100 -2.08 -2.45 4.02
C PHE A 100 -2.98 -1.41 4.69
N LEU A 101 -3.25 -1.58 5.98
CA LEU A 101 -4.15 -0.70 6.73
C LEU A 101 -3.58 0.72 6.82
N MET A 102 -2.30 0.85 7.18
CA MET A 102 -1.66 2.16 7.30
C MET A 102 -1.64 2.93 5.97
N LEU A 103 -1.31 2.25 4.86
CA LEU A 103 -1.27 2.89 3.54
C LEU A 103 -2.68 3.26 3.05
N HIS A 104 -3.70 2.41 3.29
CA HIS A 104 -5.08 2.72 2.91
C HIS A 104 -5.65 3.91 3.69
N LEU A 105 -5.37 3.99 4.99
CA LEU A 105 -5.75 5.14 5.81
C LEU A 105 -5.07 6.43 5.32
N THR A 106 -3.78 6.35 5.00
CA THR A 106 -3.03 7.48 4.44
C THR A 106 -3.64 7.92 3.11
N GLU A 107 -3.97 6.97 2.24
CA GLU A 107 -4.56 7.27 0.94
C GLU A 107 -5.93 7.96 1.07
N ALA A 108 -6.78 7.46 1.97
CA ALA A 108 -8.07 8.08 2.28
C ALA A 108 -7.91 9.52 2.82
N TYR A 109 -6.89 9.74 3.67
CA TYR A 109 -6.57 11.08 4.16
C TYR A 109 -6.13 12.02 3.03
N VAL A 110 -5.27 11.55 2.12
CA VAL A 110 -4.83 12.30 0.94
C VAL A 110 -6.01 12.65 0.04
N LEU A 111 -6.90 11.70 -0.23
CA LEU A 111 -8.12 11.94 -1.01
C LEU A 111 -9.00 13.01 -0.36
N LYS A 112 -9.25 12.91 0.95
CA LYS A 112 -10.04 13.89 1.70
C LYS A 112 -9.42 15.29 1.60
N SER A 113 -8.09 15.39 1.64
CA SER A 113 -7.38 16.66 1.46
C SER A 113 -7.56 17.25 0.07
N PHE A 114 -7.66 16.44 -0.99
CA PHE A 114 -7.96 16.94 -2.33
C PHE A 114 -9.40 17.44 -2.44
N ILE A 115 -10.36 16.68 -1.91
CA ILE A 115 -11.79 17.06 -1.95
C ILE A 115 -12.07 18.36 -1.17
N ASN A 116 -11.39 18.58 -0.04
CA ASN A 116 -11.62 19.77 0.80
C ASN A 116 -10.92 21.03 0.26
N ASN A 117 -9.92 20.88 -0.62
CA ASN A 117 -9.16 21.97 -1.22
C ASN A 117 -9.58 22.26 -2.68
N SER A 118 -10.57 21.54 -3.21
CA SER A 118 -11.18 21.73 -4.53
C SER A 118 -12.49 22.51 -4.41
#